data_AF-A0A9W8ZUP8-F1
#
_entry.id   AF-A0A9W8ZUP8-F1
#
_cell.length_a   1.000
_cell.length_b   1.000
_cell.length_c   1.000
_cell.angle_alpha   90.00
_cell.angle_beta   90.00
_cell.angle_gamma   90.00
#
_symmetry.space_group_name_H-M   'P 1'
#
loop_
_entity.id
_entity.type
_entity.pdbx_description
1 polymer ?
#
loop_
_entity_poly.entity_id
_entity_poly.type
_entity_poly.pdbx_seq_one_letter_code
_entity_poly.pdbx_strand_id
1 'polypeptide(L)'
;MVSYILSSAEEGTYLQRPYLHPAFQLSVDSVTLAAFRIYGQKDSISRAWARTIRATPVTAALLLFNSMTGISLELFAELRKRFHQCSSCLCYFSWDGYSAHLKGNGLCGNTPELGPVPVLDSVFARLPSLPLENWQNLSSAIGSPSPVLGSCMGVAWMTWNSPYGVTHDTWANMITAWRKCPGPCGMVRTFEGHKAHLESSQVCGNNADEDFVLWAY
;
A
#
# COMPACT_ATOMS: atom_id res chain seq x y z
N MET A 1 2.27 10.31 -17.51
CA MET A 1 1.44 9.22 -16.94
C MET A 1 1.08 9.49 -15.49
N VAL A 2 2.05 9.71 -14.57
CA VAL A 2 1.76 9.98 -13.15
C VAL A 2 0.85 11.18 -12.93
N SER A 3 1.11 12.32 -13.58
CA SER A 3 0.24 13.50 -13.48
C SER A 3 -1.21 13.19 -13.85
N TYR A 4 -1.45 12.37 -14.88
CA TYR A 4 -2.80 11.94 -15.26
C TYR A 4 -3.48 11.07 -14.18
N ILE A 5 -2.73 10.16 -13.54
CA ILE A 5 -3.27 9.33 -12.45
C ILE A 5 -3.68 10.19 -11.26
N LEU A 6 -2.82 11.12 -10.85
CA LEU A 6 -3.10 12.00 -9.72
C LEU A 6 -4.30 12.92 -10.03
N SER A 7 -4.34 13.57 -11.20
CA SER A 7 -5.46 14.42 -11.60
C SER A 7 -6.77 13.63 -11.70
N SER A 8 -6.75 12.42 -12.29
CA SER A 8 -7.93 11.56 -12.36
C SER A 8 -8.44 11.16 -10.97
N ALA A 9 -7.53 10.93 -10.02
CA ALA A 9 -7.87 10.61 -8.64
C ALA A 9 -8.48 11.82 -7.91
N GLU A 10 -7.91 13.01 -8.10
CA GLU A 10 -8.41 14.28 -7.54
C GLU A 10 -9.81 14.62 -8.06
N GLU A 11 -10.08 14.36 -9.34
CA GLU A 11 -11.40 14.52 -9.97
C GLU A 11 -12.41 13.43 -9.54
N GLY A 12 -11.99 12.43 -8.76
CA GLY A 12 -12.84 11.33 -8.31
C GLY A 12 -13.15 10.30 -9.40
N THR A 13 -12.45 10.33 -10.53
CA THR A 13 -12.66 9.40 -11.65
C THR A 13 -12.58 7.95 -11.20
N TYR A 14 -11.61 7.60 -10.37
CA TYR A 14 -11.44 6.22 -9.87
C TYR A 14 -12.41 5.82 -8.77
N LEU A 15 -13.06 6.78 -8.11
CA LEU A 15 -14.15 6.48 -7.18
C LEU A 15 -15.40 6.04 -7.95
N GLN A 16 -15.69 6.71 -9.06
CA GLN A 16 -16.82 6.38 -9.93
C GLN A 16 -16.53 5.15 -10.80
N ARG A 17 -15.32 5.08 -11.37
CA ARG A 17 -14.92 4.09 -12.38
C ARG A 17 -13.55 3.50 -12.06
N PRO A 18 -13.45 2.64 -11.02
CA PRO A 18 -12.16 2.14 -10.53
C PRO A 18 -11.43 1.26 -11.55
N TYR A 19 -12.15 0.63 -12.48
CA TYR A 19 -11.57 -0.17 -13.57
C TYR A 19 -10.72 0.66 -14.56
N LEU A 20 -10.88 1.99 -14.59
CA LEU A 20 -10.02 2.89 -15.35
C LEU A 20 -8.67 3.12 -14.68
N HIS A 21 -8.51 2.71 -13.41
CA HIS A 21 -7.25 2.84 -12.71
C HIS A 21 -6.22 1.86 -13.30
N PRO A 22 -5.00 2.32 -13.67
CA PRO A 22 -3.99 1.44 -14.27
C PRO A 22 -3.65 0.21 -13.42
N ALA A 23 -3.67 0.35 -12.10
CA ALA A 23 -3.44 -0.73 -11.14
C ALA A 23 -4.70 -1.56 -10.77
N PHE A 24 -5.84 -1.41 -11.45
CA PHE A 24 -7.07 -2.15 -11.11
C PHE A 24 -6.97 -3.66 -11.36
N GLN A 25 -6.18 -4.06 -12.36
CA GLN A 25 -5.89 -5.44 -12.70
C GLN A 25 -4.38 -5.59 -12.92
N LEU A 26 -3.64 -5.76 -11.83
CA LEU A 26 -2.23 -6.16 -11.91
C LEU A 26 -2.16 -7.69 -12.04
N SER A 27 -2.36 -8.20 -13.26
CA SER A 27 -2.08 -9.62 -13.54
C SER A 27 -0.58 -9.84 -13.67
N VAL A 28 -0.14 -11.07 -13.36
CA VAL A 28 1.28 -11.49 -13.40
C VAL A 28 1.80 -11.65 -14.84
N ASP A 29 0.91 -11.82 -15.84
CA ASP A 29 1.28 -12.50 -17.08
C ASP A 29 1.27 -11.70 -18.40
N SER A 30 1.05 -10.38 -18.46
CA SER A 30 1.46 -9.64 -19.70
C SER A 30 1.42 -8.12 -19.71
N VAL A 31 0.70 -7.46 -18.81
CA VAL A 31 0.62 -5.98 -18.83
C VAL A 31 0.77 -5.40 -17.42
N THR A 32 1.70 -5.96 -16.63
CA THR A 32 2.10 -5.29 -15.40
C THR A 32 2.70 -3.95 -15.79
N LEU A 33 2.10 -2.85 -15.32
CA LEU A 33 2.63 -1.50 -15.45
C LEU A 33 4.13 -1.52 -15.18
N ALA A 34 4.91 -0.75 -15.95
CA ALA A 34 6.37 -0.71 -15.77
C ALA A 34 6.76 -0.45 -14.29
N ALA A 35 5.97 0.37 -13.60
CA ALA A 35 6.12 0.69 -12.17
C ALA A 35 5.93 -0.50 -11.21
N PHE A 36 5.28 -1.59 -11.64
CA PHE A 36 5.03 -2.78 -10.81
C PHE A 36 5.75 -4.04 -11.28
N ARG A 37 6.44 -4.01 -12.43
CA ARG A 37 7.09 -5.19 -13.02
C ARG A 37 8.04 -5.90 -12.06
N ILE A 38 8.76 -5.15 -11.23
CA ILE A 38 9.69 -5.71 -10.23
C ILE A 38 8.97 -6.52 -9.14
N TYR A 39 7.70 -6.22 -8.88
CA TYR A 39 6.90 -6.87 -7.85
C TYR A 39 6.17 -8.12 -8.34
N GLY A 40 6.12 -8.36 -9.66
CA GLY A 40 5.56 -9.60 -10.24
C GLY A 40 6.57 -10.75 -10.37
N GLN A 41 7.83 -10.54 -9.98
CA GLN A 41 8.88 -11.58 -10.12
C GLN A 41 8.70 -12.72 -9.12
N LYS A 42 9.10 -13.95 -9.49
CA LYS A 42 8.91 -15.20 -8.71
C LYS A 42 9.32 -15.13 -7.22
N ASP A 43 10.30 -14.29 -6.88
CA ASP A 43 10.81 -14.13 -5.49
C ASP A 43 10.45 -12.78 -4.85
N SER A 44 9.64 -11.95 -5.51
CA SER A 44 9.32 -10.60 -5.04
C SER A 44 8.63 -10.63 -3.67
N ILE A 45 7.66 -11.54 -3.49
CA ILE A 45 6.89 -11.71 -2.24
C ILE A 45 7.84 -12.07 -1.10
N SER A 46 8.64 -13.13 -1.26
CA SER A 46 9.59 -13.59 -0.24
C SER A 46 10.58 -12.50 0.15
N ARG A 47 11.10 -11.75 -0.84
CA ARG A 47 12.03 -10.64 -0.59
C ARG A 47 11.36 -9.48 0.13
N ALA A 48 10.17 -9.06 -0.30
CA ALA A 48 9.42 -8.00 0.36
C ALA A 48 9.08 -8.40 1.81
N TRP A 49 8.65 -9.63 2.03
CA TRP A 49 8.34 -10.15 3.36
C TRP A 49 9.54 -10.23 4.30
N ALA A 50 10.70 -10.59 3.78
CA ALA A 50 11.94 -10.64 4.55
C ALA A 50 12.47 -9.24 4.92
N ARG A 51 12.15 -8.22 4.10
CA ARG A 51 12.70 -6.86 4.22
C ARG A 51 11.76 -5.85 4.87
N THR A 52 10.47 -6.18 4.97
CA THR A 52 9.46 -5.32 5.61
C THR A 52 9.79 -5.16 7.10
N ILE A 53 9.71 -3.93 7.61
CA ILE A 53 9.87 -3.67 9.04
C ILE A 53 8.68 -4.25 9.80
N ARG A 54 8.92 -5.34 10.52
CA ARG A 54 7.87 -6.11 11.20
C ARG A 54 7.48 -5.47 12.53
N ALA A 55 6.30 -5.85 13.02
CA ALA A 55 5.79 -5.45 14.32
C ALA A 55 5.75 -3.91 14.51
N THR A 56 5.30 -3.20 13.48
CA THR A 56 4.98 -1.77 13.57
C THR A 56 3.50 -1.54 13.29
N PRO A 57 2.91 -0.45 13.81
CA PRO A 57 1.54 -0.08 13.46
C PRO A 57 1.34 0.10 11.96
N VAL A 58 2.37 0.60 11.24
CA VAL A 58 2.31 0.74 9.77
C VAL A 58 2.15 -0.63 9.12
N THR A 59 2.97 -1.63 9.48
CA THR A 59 2.83 -2.99 8.95
C THR A 59 1.46 -3.57 9.23
N ALA A 60 0.93 -3.42 10.44
CA ALA A 60 -0.42 -3.91 10.76
C ALA A 60 -1.50 -3.25 9.88
N ALA A 61 -1.43 -1.93 9.69
CA ALA A 61 -2.33 -1.19 8.82
C ALA A 61 -2.28 -1.70 7.38
N LEU A 62 -1.06 -1.90 6.85
CA LEU A 62 -0.85 -2.37 5.47
C LEU A 62 -1.42 -3.77 5.26
N LEU A 63 -1.27 -4.66 6.23
CA LEU A 63 -1.81 -6.01 6.14
C LEU A 63 -3.33 -6.01 6.14
N LEU A 64 -3.95 -5.24 7.04
CA LEU A 64 -5.41 -5.09 7.07
C LEU A 64 -5.93 -4.46 5.78
N PHE A 65 -5.28 -3.40 5.30
CA PHE A 65 -5.64 -2.70 4.06
C PHE A 65 -5.53 -3.59 2.81
N ASN A 66 -4.55 -4.49 2.78
CA ASN A 66 -4.37 -5.51 1.73
C ASN A 66 -5.07 -6.84 2.08
N SER A 67 -6.19 -6.79 2.81
CA SER A 67 -6.98 -7.98 3.17
C SER A 67 -8.47 -7.78 2.92
N MET A 68 -9.25 -8.85 3.11
CA MET A 68 -10.71 -8.79 3.06
C MET A 68 -11.31 -7.97 4.22
N THR A 69 -10.57 -7.77 5.31
CA THR A 69 -11.03 -6.96 6.45
C THR A 69 -11.03 -5.47 6.10
N GLY A 70 -9.95 -4.99 5.48
CA GLY A 70 -9.76 -3.56 5.23
C GLY A 70 -9.47 -2.75 6.49
N ILE A 71 -9.46 -1.42 6.32
CA ILE A 71 -9.29 -0.43 7.39
C ILE A 71 -10.32 0.68 7.26
N SER A 72 -10.54 1.47 8.32
CA SER A 72 -11.42 2.64 8.21
C SER A 72 -10.83 3.70 7.27
N LEU A 73 -11.68 4.61 6.78
CA LEU A 73 -11.23 5.71 5.93
C LEU A 73 -10.30 6.67 6.67
N GLU A 74 -10.56 6.91 7.96
CA GLU A 74 -9.75 7.74 8.83
C GLU A 74 -8.36 7.12 9.01
N LEU A 75 -8.30 5.81 9.28
CA LEU A 75 -7.03 5.10 9.41
C LEU A 75 -6.26 5.09 8.08
N PHE A 76 -6.94 4.94 6.95
CA PHE A 76 -6.32 5.05 5.63
C PHE A 76 -5.78 6.46 5.36
N ALA A 77 -6.51 7.50 5.72
CA ALA A 77 -6.07 8.88 5.60
C ALA A 77 -4.82 9.15 6.46
N GLU A 78 -4.77 8.64 7.69
CA GLU A 78 -3.58 8.72 8.54
C GLU A 78 -2.40 7.92 7.99
N LEU A 79 -2.63 6.70 7.50
CA LEU A 79 -1.60 5.87 6.88
C LEU A 79 -0.95 6.60 5.70
N ARG A 80 -1.74 7.24 4.84
CA ARG A 80 -1.25 8.02 3.69
C ARG A 80 -0.43 9.25 4.06
N LYS A 81 -0.52 9.77 5.30
CA LYS A 81 0.33 10.88 5.76
C LYS A 81 1.70 10.39 6.23
N ARG A 82 1.87 9.08 6.46
CA ARG A 82 3.09 8.49 7.01
C ARG A 82 4.15 8.17 5.98
N PHE A 83 4.34 9.05 5.01
CA PHE A 83 5.40 8.89 4.03
C PHE A 83 6.44 9.98 4.14
N HIS A 84 7.62 9.67 3.63
CA HIS A 84 8.67 10.64 3.37
C HIS A 84 9.37 10.29 2.06
N GLN A 85 9.72 11.31 1.27
CA GLN A 85 10.53 11.14 0.08
C GLN A 85 11.99 11.43 0.43
N CYS A 86 12.88 10.47 0.20
CA CYS A 86 14.30 10.68 0.39
C CYS A 86 14.82 11.65 -0.68
N SER A 87 15.45 12.76 -0.26
CA SER A 87 15.97 13.77 -1.19
C SER A 87 17.13 13.29 -2.06
N SER A 88 17.76 12.17 -1.71
CA SER A 88 18.89 11.59 -2.45
C SER A 88 18.43 10.59 -3.52
N CYS A 89 17.76 9.50 -3.13
CA CYS A 89 17.31 8.49 -4.09
C CYS A 89 15.92 8.76 -4.70
N LEU A 90 15.21 9.78 -4.22
CA LEU A 90 13.86 10.18 -4.65
C LEU A 90 12.77 9.10 -4.45
N CYS A 91 13.10 7.98 -3.80
CA CYS A 91 12.15 6.97 -3.38
C CYS A 91 11.27 7.47 -2.23
N TYR A 92 10.07 6.90 -2.16
CA TYR A 92 9.06 7.11 -1.14
C TYR A 92 9.09 5.96 -0.14
N PHE A 93 9.04 6.31 1.13
CA PHE A 93 9.13 5.37 2.24
C PHE A 93 8.01 5.65 3.22
N SER A 94 7.62 4.65 3.99
CA SER A 94 6.94 4.92 5.25
C SER A 94 7.91 5.60 6.23
N TRP A 95 7.43 6.08 7.38
CA TRP A 95 8.34 6.57 8.43
C TRP A 95 9.31 5.49 8.92
N ASP A 96 8.81 4.29 9.26
CA ASP A 96 9.65 3.17 9.72
C ASP A 96 10.65 2.74 8.63
N GLY A 97 10.18 2.69 7.38
CA GLY A 97 11.01 2.37 6.22
C GLY A 97 12.08 3.42 5.96
N TYR A 98 11.78 4.70 6.15
CA TYR A 98 12.74 5.79 6.00
C TYR A 98 13.81 5.73 7.08
N SER A 99 13.44 5.53 8.35
CA SER A 99 14.40 5.37 9.45
C SER A 99 15.33 4.17 9.19
N ALA A 100 14.79 3.04 8.71
CA ALA A 100 15.58 1.86 8.38
C ALA A 100 16.39 2.00 7.07
N HIS A 101 16.01 2.94 6.20
CA HIS A 101 16.71 3.24 4.95
C HIS A 101 18.03 3.99 5.21
N LEU A 102 18.10 4.78 6.29
CA LEU A 102 19.30 5.54 6.62
C LEU A 102 20.40 4.62 7.17
N LYS A 103 21.62 4.82 6.69
CA LYS A 103 22.82 4.26 7.32
C LYS A 103 23.16 5.08 8.58
N GLY A 104 23.96 4.54 9.49
CA GLY A 104 24.25 5.15 10.80
C GLY A 104 24.85 6.56 10.79
N ASN A 105 25.30 7.05 9.64
CA ASN A 105 25.80 8.42 9.44
C ASN A 105 24.80 9.33 8.69
N GLY A 106 23.53 8.95 8.63
CA GLY A 106 22.49 9.71 7.92
C GLY A 106 22.61 9.63 6.39
N LEU A 107 23.42 8.72 5.85
CA LEU A 107 23.50 8.51 4.40
C LEU A 107 22.31 7.71 3.88
N CYS A 108 21.89 8.05 2.67
CA CYS A 108 20.91 7.28 1.91
C CYS A 108 21.40 5.83 1.71
N GLY A 109 20.52 4.86 1.97
CA GLY A 109 20.81 3.44 1.76
C GLY A 109 21.06 3.07 0.30
N ASN A 110 20.34 3.72 -0.62
CA ASN A 110 20.31 3.41 -2.05
C ASN A 110 21.38 4.17 -2.87
N THR A 111 21.71 5.39 -2.46
CA THR A 111 22.66 6.30 -3.14
C THR A 111 23.56 7.00 -2.12
N PRO A 112 24.38 6.24 -1.36
CA PRO A 112 25.21 6.78 -0.27
C PRO A 112 26.24 7.82 -0.73
N GLU A 113 26.59 7.83 -2.01
CA GLU A 113 27.54 8.75 -2.63
C GLU A 113 27.03 10.19 -2.79
N LEU A 114 25.70 10.39 -2.76
CA LEU A 114 25.09 11.72 -2.97
C LEU A 114 25.03 12.59 -1.70
N GLY A 115 25.63 12.13 -0.61
CA GLY A 115 25.71 12.86 0.66
C GLY A 115 24.59 12.51 1.66
N PRO A 116 24.64 13.14 2.86
CA PRO A 116 23.69 12.85 3.94
C PRO A 116 22.31 13.41 3.65
N VAL A 117 21.30 12.73 4.16
CA VAL A 117 19.89 13.15 4.12
C VAL A 117 19.38 13.41 5.54
N PRO A 118 18.27 14.15 5.70
CA PRO A 118 17.76 14.48 7.03
C PRO A 118 17.41 13.24 7.85
N VAL A 119 17.87 13.19 9.10
CA VAL A 119 17.45 12.19 10.09
C VAL A 119 16.17 12.70 10.77
N LEU A 120 15.08 11.96 10.66
CA LEU A 120 13.74 12.42 11.04
C LEU A 120 13.14 11.70 12.25
N ASP A 121 13.89 10.82 12.92
CA ASP A 121 13.38 10.01 14.03
C ASP A 121 12.72 10.85 15.14
N SER A 122 13.32 11.99 15.50
CA SER A 122 12.78 12.91 16.51
C SER A 122 11.52 13.66 16.04
N VAL A 123 11.34 13.82 14.73
CA VAL A 123 10.11 14.39 14.15
C VAL A 123 9.03 13.33 14.20
N PHE A 124 9.30 12.12 13.71
CA PHE A 124 8.35 11.01 13.70
C PHE A 124 7.88 10.62 15.10
N ALA A 125 8.78 10.63 16.09
CA ALA A 125 8.44 10.33 17.50
C ALA A 125 7.47 11.33 18.14
N ARG A 126 7.34 12.54 17.60
CA ARG A 126 6.41 13.58 18.10
C ARG A 126 5.05 13.55 17.42
N LEU A 127 4.91 12.82 16.32
CA LEU A 127 3.66 12.75 15.59
C LEU A 127 2.74 11.71 16.23
N PRO A 128 1.41 11.87 16.13
CA PRO A 128 0.44 10.93 16.68
C PRO A 128 0.75 9.50 16.22
N SER A 129 0.45 8.48 17.03
CA SER A 129 0.49 7.08 16.60
C SER A 129 -0.70 6.74 15.70
N LEU A 130 -0.64 5.62 14.97
CA LEU A 130 -1.82 5.15 14.26
C LEU A 130 -2.83 4.67 15.30
N PRO A 131 -4.13 5.01 15.16
CA PRO A 131 -5.19 4.58 16.08
C PRO A 131 -5.56 3.11 15.87
N LEU A 132 -4.55 2.22 15.88
CA LEU A 132 -4.71 0.79 15.77
C LEU A 132 -4.77 0.20 17.18
N GLU A 133 -5.98 -0.04 17.66
CA GLU A 133 -6.20 -0.82 18.87
C GLU A 133 -5.60 -2.22 18.69
N ASN A 134 -4.85 -2.67 19.70
CA ASN A 134 -4.38 -4.06 19.81
C ASN A 134 -3.58 -4.58 18.61
N TRP A 135 -2.81 -3.73 17.92
CA TRP A 135 -2.00 -4.14 16.75
C TRP A 135 -1.02 -5.28 17.05
N GLN A 136 -0.57 -5.41 18.31
CA GLN A 136 0.26 -6.54 18.77
C GLN A 136 -0.46 -7.88 18.55
N ASN A 137 -1.76 -7.96 18.83
CA ASN A 137 -2.57 -9.16 18.61
C ASN A 137 -2.79 -9.43 17.11
N LEU A 138 -2.97 -8.37 16.31
CA LEU A 138 -3.06 -8.47 14.85
C LEU A 138 -1.75 -9.02 14.25
N SER A 139 -0.60 -8.64 14.80
CA SER A 139 0.71 -9.09 14.33
C SER A 139 0.97 -10.58 14.56
N SER A 140 0.43 -11.12 15.66
CA SER A 140 0.52 -12.54 16.01
C SER A 140 -0.38 -13.44 15.16
N ALA A 141 -1.46 -12.88 14.60
CA ALA A 141 -2.44 -13.60 13.78
C ALA A 141 -2.02 -13.75 12.30
N ILE A 142 -0.87 -13.21 11.91
CA ILE A 142 -0.34 -13.24 10.54
C ILE A 142 0.32 -14.61 10.27
N GLY A 143 -0.49 -15.67 10.20
CA GLY A 143 0.00 -17.04 10.01
C GLY A 143 0.47 -17.37 8.59
N SER A 144 0.08 -16.58 7.58
CA SER A 144 0.51 -16.74 6.18
C SER A 144 0.12 -15.49 5.36
N PRO A 145 0.93 -15.06 4.37
CA PRO A 145 0.53 -14.02 3.43
C PRO A 145 -0.79 -14.41 2.75
N SER A 146 -1.81 -13.56 2.84
CA SER A 146 -3.02 -13.76 2.03
C SER A 146 -2.64 -13.69 0.54
N PRO A 147 -3.39 -14.36 -0.36
CA PRO A 147 -3.16 -14.22 -1.80
C PRO A 147 -3.18 -12.75 -2.26
N VAL A 148 -4.01 -11.92 -1.61
CA VAL A 148 -4.09 -10.47 -1.84
C VAL A 148 -2.75 -9.78 -1.50
N LEU A 149 -2.11 -10.15 -0.40
CA LEU A 149 -0.81 -9.59 -0.02
C LEU A 149 0.32 -10.04 -0.97
N GLY A 150 0.17 -11.21 -1.59
CA GLY A 150 1.07 -11.70 -2.64
C GLY A 150 0.93 -10.99 -3.98
N SER A 151 -0.10 -10.16 -4.17
CA SER A 151 -0.27 -9.35 -5.39
C SER A 151 0.87 -8.33 -5.56
N CYS A 152 1.06 -7.83 -6.79
CA CYS A 152 2.03 -6.76 -7.05
C CYS A 152 1.77 -5.53 -6.17
N MET A 153 0.50 -5.18 -5.92
CA MET A 153 0.12 -4.08 -5.04
C MET A 153 0.49 -4.36 -3.59
N GLY A 154 0.19 -5.56 -3.08
CA GLY A 154 0.56 -5.97 -1.72
C GLY A 154 2.08 -5.94 -1.51
N VAL A 155 2.84 -6.46 -2.48
CA VAL A 155 4.31 -6.44 -2.46
C VAL A 155 4.86 -5.01 -2.51
N ALA A 156 4.25 -4.11 -3.29
CA ALA A 156 4.66 -2.70 -3.33
C ALA A 156 4.43 -2.00 -1.98
N TRP A 157 3.28 -2.22 -1.34
CA TRP A 157 2.98 -1.71 0.01
C TRP A 157 3.98 -2.22 1.07
N MET A 158 4.34 -3.49 1.01
CA MET A 158 5.38 -4.07 1.87
C MET A 158 6.76 -3.44 1.61
N THR A 159 7.10 -3.22 0.34
CA THR A 159 8.36 -2.57 -0.05
C THR A 159 8.43 -1.11 0.41
N TRP A 160 7.31 -0.40 0.41
CA TRP A 160 7.22 0.96 0.95
C TRP A 160 7.56 1.02 2.44
N ASN A 161 7.18 0.00 3.22
CA ASN A 161 7.58 -0.17 4.62
C ASN A 161 8.89 -0.97 4.79
N SER A 162 9.88 -0.71 3.94
CA SER A 162 11.20 -1.35 3.98
C SER A 162 12.32 -0.33 3.73
N PRO A 163 13.60 -0.70 3.96
CA PRO A 163 14.75 0.16 3.68
C PRO A 163 14.94 0.56 2.20
N TYR A 164 14.20 -0.06 1.28
CA TYR A 164 14.36 0.16 -0.15
C TYR A 164 13.40 1.22 -0.70
N GLY A 165 12.22 1.36 -0.09
CA GLY A 165 11.17 2.27 -0.54
C GLY A 165 10.63 1.92 -1.93
N VAL A 166 9.79 2.79 -2.46
CA VAL A 166 9.18 2.64 -3.79
C VAL A 166 9.44 3.88 -4.65
N THR A 167 9.40 3.73 -5.97
CA THR A 167 9.57 4.87 -6.88
C THR A 167 8.38 5.82 -6.83
N HIS A 168 8.53 7.04 -7.35
CA HIS A 168 7.42 8.01 -7.45
C HIS A 168 6.22 7.45 -8.22
N ASP A 169 6.46 6.80 -9.37
CA ASP A 169 5.41 6.22 -10.20
C ASP A 169 4.66 5.10 -9.47
N THR A 170 5.39 4.24 -8.77
CA THR A 170 4.80 3.20 -7.92
C THR A 170 3.97 3.83 -6.80
N TRP A 171 4.53 4.83 -6.10
CA TRP A 171 3.86 5.53 -5.00
C TRP A 171 2.54 6.17 -5.44
N ALA A 172 2.55 6.90 -6.56
CA ALA A 172 1.35 7.55 -7.08
C ALA A 172 0.23 6.53 -7.36
N ASN A 173 0.57 5.39 -7.98
CA ASN A 173 -0.40 4.31 -8.19
C ASN A 173 -0.88 3.70 -6.88
N MET A 174 0.00 3.47 -5.90
CA MET A 174 -0.36 2.87 -4.62
C MET A 174 -1.39 3.71 -3.86
N ILE A 175 -1.16 5.03 -3.74
CA ILE A 175 -2.03 5.91 -2.94
C ILE A 175 -3.40 6.18 -3.58
N THR A 176 -3.56 5.89 -4.87
CA THR A 176 -4.82 6.03 -5.61
C THR A 176 -5.52 4.70 -5.89
N ALA A 177 -4.84 3.56 -5.69
CA ALA A 177 -5.37 2.22 -5.95
C ALA A 177 -6.14 1.63 -4.75
N TRP A 178 -7.27 2.24 -4.41
CA TRP A 178 -8.09 1.80 -3.29
C TRP A 178 -9.58 2.01 -3.53
N ARG A 179 -10.41 1.29 -2.76
CA ARG A 179 -11.86 1.44 -2.80
C ARG A 179 -12.45 1.34 -1.39
N LYS A 180 -13.41 2.24 -1.10
CA LYS A 180 -14.31 2.12 0.04
C LYS A 180 -15.45 1.17 -0.33
N CYS A 181 -15.74 0.21 0.54
CA CYS A 181 -16.88 -0.69 0.34
C CYS A 181 -18.20 0.10 0.39
N PRO A 182 -19.09 -0.05 -0.61
CA PRO A 182 -20.40 0.61 -0.62
C PRO A 182 -21.37 -0.04 0.39
N GLY A 183 -21.13 -1.31 0.75
CA GLY A 183 -21.91 -2.03 1.74
C GLY A 183 -21.70 -1.51 3.18
N PRO A 184 -22.40 -2.11 4.15
CA PRO A 184 -22.49 -1.57 5.51
C PRO A 184 -21.18 -1.56 6.29
N CYS A 185 -20.14 -2.29 5.85
CA CYS A 185 -18.85 -2.25 6.56
C CYS A 185 -18.10 -0.93 6.40
N GLY A 186 -18.32 -0.19 5.31
CA GLY A 186 -17.66 1.11 5.05
C GLY A 186 -16.12 1.07 4.99
N MET A 187 -15.51 -0.11 5.00
CA MET A 187 -14.05 -0.29 5.07
C MET A 187 -13.37 -0.04 3.72
N VAL A 188 -12.14 0.46 3.78
CA VAL A 188 -11.25 0.77 2.67
C VAL A 188 -10.22 -0.34 2.46
N ARG A 189 -9.98 -0.71 1.20
CA ARG A 189 -9.06 -1.80 0.79
C ARG A 189 -8.34 -1.43 -0.50
N THR A 190 -7.25 -2.14 -0.80
CA THR A 190 -6.75 -2.20 -2.19
C THR A 190 -7.78 -2.83 -3.12
N PHE A 191 -7.63 -2.66 -4.43
CA PHE A 191 -8.59 -3.24 -5.38
C PHE A 191 -8.68 -4.77 -5.26
N GLU A 192 -7.56 -5.48 -5.15
CA GLU A 192 -7.55 -6.93 -4.95
C GLU A 192 -8.20 -7.33 -3.61
N GLY A 193 -7.91 -6.59 -2.53
CA GLY A 193 -8.54 -6.83 -1.22
C GLY A 193 -10.04 -6.60 -1.26
N HIS A 194 -10.49 -5.61 -2.02
CA HIS A 194 -11.91 -5.32 -2.21
C HIS A 194 -12.63 -6.40 -3.02
N LYS A 195 -12.03 -6.90 -4.11
CA LYS A 195 -12.59 -8.02 -4.88
C LYS A 195 -12.77 -9.25 -3.99
N ALA A 196 -11.72 -9.66 -3.28
CA ALA A 196 -11.77 -10.79 -2.35
C ALA A 196 -12.82 -10.59 -1.22
N HIS A 197 -12.99 -9.35 -0.74
CA HIS A 197 -14.03 -9.04 0.25
C HIS A 197 -15.45 -9.25 -0.28
N LEU A 198 -15.73 -8.81 -1.51
CA LEU A 198 -17.08 -8.96 -2.10
C LEU A 198 -17.39 -10.41 -2.44
N GLU A 199 -16.40 -11.17 -2.90
CA GLU A 199 -16.54 -12.61 -3.17
C GLU A 199 -16.84 -13.43 -1.90
N SER A 200 -16.32 -12.99 -0.75
CA SER A 200 -16.46 -13.71 0.52
C SER A 200 -17.64 -13.22 1.39
N SER A 201 -18.11 -12.00 1.19
CA SER A 201 -19.16 -11.39 2.03
C SER A 201 -20.51 -11.38 1.34
N GLN A 202 -21.46 -12.19 1.81
CA GLN A 202 -22.84 -12.14 1.32
C GLN A 202 -23.50 -10.78 1.56
N VAL A 203 -23.25 -10.15 2.71
CA VAL A 203 -23.88 -8.87 3.08
C VAL A 203 -23.31 -7.72 2.25
N CYS A 204 -21.99 -7.64 2.08
CA CYS A 204 -21.39 -6.55 1.31
C CYS A 204 -21.41 -6.81 -0.20
N GLY A 205 -21.33 -8.06 -0.64
CA GLY A 205 -21.42 -8.47 -2.04
C GLY A 205 -22.79 -8.19 -2.66
N ASN A 206 -23.88 -8.48 -1.94
CA ASN A 206 -25.25 -8.23 -2.43
C ASN A 206 -25.62 -6.74 -2.45
N ASN A 207 -24.91 -5.90 -1.69
CA ASN A 207 -25.09 -4.44 -1.66
C ASN A 207 -24.06 -3.70 -2.53
N ALA A 208 -23.20 -4.42 -3.25
CA ALA A 208 -22.41 -3.79 -4.30
C ALA A 208 -23.39 -3.44 -5.43
N ASP A 209 -23.50 -2.15 -5.76
CA ASP A 209 -24.37 -1.63 -6.82
C ASP A 209 -24.39 -2.55 -8.05
N GLU A 210 -25.51 -2.63 -8.77
CA GLU A 210 -25.69 -3.42 -9.99
C GLU A 210 -24.58 -3.19 -11.04
N ASP A 211 -23.88 -2.06 -10.96
CA ASP A 211 -22.65 -1.78 -11.72
C ASP A 211 -21.52 -2.79 -11.47
N PHE A 212 -21.51 -3.55 -10.37
CA PHE A 212 -20.47 -4.54 -10.06
C PHE A 212 -20.63 -5.86 -10.84
N VAL A 213 -21.87 -6.19 -11.24
CA VAL A 213 -22.21 -7.45 -11.93
C VAL A 213 -21.68 -7.48 -13.38
N LEU A 214 -21.31 -6.32 -13.94
CA LEU A 214 -20.77 -6.20 -15.30
C LEU A 214 -19.25 -6.41 -15.42
N TRP A 215 -18.50 -6.62 -14.32
CA TRP A 215 -17.02 -6.75 -14.36
C TRP A 215 -16.51 -8.20 -14.25
N ALA A 216 -17.42 -9.18 -14.27
CA ALA A 216 -17.11 -10.61 -14.14
C ALA A 216 -17.04 -11.36 -15.49
N TYR A 217 -17.05 -10.66 -16.63
CA TYR A 217 -16.95 -11.24 -17.98
C TYR A 217 -15.78 -10.67 -18.76
#